data_AF-A0A956SBX5-F1
#
_entry.id   AF-A0A956SBX5-F1
#
_cell.length_a   1.000
_cell.length_b   1.000
_cell.length_c   1.000
_cell.angle_alpha   90.00
_cell.angle_beta   90.00
_cell.angle_gamma   90.00
#
_symmetry.space_group_name_H-M   'P 1'
#
loop_
_entity.id
_entity.type
_entity.pdbx_description
1 polymer ?
#
loop_
_entity_poly.entity_id
_entity_poly.type
_entity_poly.pdbx_seq_one_letter_code
_entity_poly.pdbx_strand_id
1 'polypeptide(L)'
;IDPSGINTVQDLIDLVAGASTPDGRNLGVRASLVEGSLVIGSVRPHTTLSISDAGGGTSALALGFAGVGEAKDVFRLLEEAATAVDERDTDTLNEMIRSFTDAIERTAGMRGAYGARARQVLQVGENLANQNVDLTIRLSDVEDADLARAAVELAKSEAVYNASLATGTRLLSLSLFNYIR
;
A
#
# COMPACT_ATOMS: atom_id res chain seq x y z
N ILE A 1 -7.25 -33.97 -20.21
CA ILE A 1 -8.23 -34.27 -21.29
C ILE A 1 -8.00 -35.72 -21.66
N ASP A 2 -8.94 -36.61 -21.32
CA ASP A 2 -8.85 -38.02 -21.66
C ASP A 2 -9.51 -38.24 -23.04
N PRO A 3 -8.78 -38.71 -24.06
CA PRO A 3 -9.31 -38.90 -25.41
C PRO A 3 -10.06 -40.23 -25.61
N SER A 4 -10.15 -41.09 -24.58
CA SER A 4 -10.65 -42.48 -24.72
C SER A 4 -12.14 -42.62 -25.08
N GLY A 5 -12.92 -41.53 -25.06
CA GLY A 5 -14.37 -41.51 -25.36
C GLY A 5 -14.79 -40.87 -26.69
N ILE A 6 -13.83 -40.45 -27.54
CA ILE A 6 -14.13 -39.71 -28.78
C ILE A 6 -14.42 -40.69 -29.92
N ASN A 7 -15.68 -40.80 -30.34
CA ASN A 7 -16.09 -41.65 -31.47
C ASN A 7 -16.53 -40.82 -32.69
N THR A 8 -16.93 -39.57 -32.49
CA THR A 8 -17.36 -38.65 -33.53
C THR A 8 -16.61 -37.32 -33.48
N VAL A 9 -16.61 -36.57 -34.59
CA VAL A 9 -16.09 -35.19 -34.63
C VAL A 9 -16.88 -34.29 -33.67
N GLN A 10 -18.15 -34.60 -33.41
CA GLN A 10 -18.95 -33.89 -32.41
C GLN A 10 -18.42 -34.14 -30.99
N ASP A 11 -18.05 -35.39 -30.67
CA ASP A 11 -17.47 -35.73 -29.36
C ASP A 11 -16.15 -34.99 -29.12
N LEU A 12 -15.35 -34.80 -30.18
CA LEU A 12 -14.12 -34.00 -30.14
C LEU A 12 -14.43 -32.51 -29.86
N ILE A 13 -15.45 -31.96 -30.55
CA ILE A 13 -15.87 -30.57 -30.36
C ILE A 13 -16.37 -30.34 -28.93
N ASP A 14 -17.20 -31.25 -28.41
CA ASP A 14 -17.75 -31.15 -27.06
C ASP A 14 -16.67 -31.32 -25.99
N LEU A 15 -15.68 -32.19 -26.23
CA LEU A 15 -14.53 -32.36 -25.34
C LEU A 15 -13.65 -31.11 -25.27
N VAL A 16 -13.41 -30.44 -26.40
CA VAL A 16 -12.63 -29.19 -26.46
C VAL A 16 -13.40 -28.03 -25.84
N ALA A 17 -14.71 -27.93 -26.10
CA ALA A 17 -15.57 -26.90 -25.53
C ALA A 17 -15.79 -27.05 -24.01
N GLY A 18 -15.77 -28.29 -23.52
CA GLY A 18 -15.87 -28.64 -22.11
C GLY A 18 -14.53 -28.74 -21.38
N ALA A 19 -13.39 -28.55 -22.07
CA ALA A 19 -12.08 -28.69 -21.46
C ALA A 19 -11.85 -27.62 -20.38
N SER A 20 -11.36 -28.05 -19.23
CA SER A 20 -11.05 -27.19 -18.09
C SER A 20 -9.59 -27.33 -17.65
N THR A 21 -9.05 -26.27 -17.05
CA THR A 21 -7.79 -26.32 -16.30
C THR A 21 -7.91 -27.24 -15.08
N PRO A 22 -6.78 -27.71 -14.50
CA PRO A 22 -6.78 -28.51 -13.27
C PRO A 22 -7.56 -27.87 -12.10
N ASP A 23 -7.66 -26.54 -12.09
CA ASP A 23 -8.43 -25.75 -11.12
C ASP A 23 -9.94 -25.66 -11.44
N GLY A 24 -10.45 -26.46 -12.39
CA GLY A 24 -11.87 -26.53 -12.74
C GLY A 24 -12.39 -25.34 -13.57
N ARG A 25 -11.52 -24.44 -14.04
CA ARG A 25 -11.93 -23.29 -14.87
C ARG A 25 -12.00 -23.71 -16.34
N ASN A 26 -13.11 -23.43 -17.01
CA ASN A 26 -13.27 -23.67 -18.45
C ASN A 26 -12.18 -22.90 -19.23
N LEU A 27 -11.55 -23.56 -20.21
CA LEU A 27 -10.54 -22.97 -21.08
C LEU A 27 -11.09 -21.87 -21.99
N GLY A 28 -12.41 -21.75 -22.14
CA GLY A 28 -13.04 -20.66 -22.87
C GLY A 28 -12.77 -20.74 -24.37
N VAL A 29 -12.75 -21.96 -24.92
CA VAL A 29 -12.49 -22.24 -26.34
C VAL A 29 -13.76 -22.82 -26.97
N ARG A 30 -14.11 -22.34 -28.17
CA ARG A 30 -15.15 -22.92 -29.04
C ARG A 30 -14.46 -23.67 -30.17
N ALA A 31 -14.95 -24.86 -30.47
CA ALA A 31 -14.57 -25.62 -31.65
C ALA A 31 -15.80 -25.73 -32.55
N SER A 32 -15.63 -25.54 -33.86
CA SER A 32 -16.71 -25.68 -34.84
C SER A 32 -16.15 -26.21 -36.15
N LEU A 33 -16.99 -26.92 -36.91
CA LEU A 33 -16.65 -27.33 -38.26
C LEU A 33 -17.22 -26.31 -39.25
N VAL A 34 -16.35 -25.60 -39.96
CA VAL A 34 -16.73 -24.63 -40.99
C VAL A 34 -16.11 -25.09 -42.30
N GLU A 35 -16.94 -25.35 -43.31
CA GLU A 35 -16.50 -25.78 -44.65
C GLU A 35 -15.57 -27.02 -44.63
N GLY A 36 -15.83 -27.94 -43.71
CA GLY A 36 -15.02 -29.17 -43.55
C GLY A 36 -13.68 -28.95 -42.83
N SER A 37 -13.37 -27.73 -42.40
CA SER A 37 -12.21 -27.42 -41.57
C SER A 37 -12.60 -27.28 -40.11
N LEU A 38 -11.81 -27.87 -39.21
CA LEU A 38 -11.96 -27.68 -37.77
C LEU A 38 -11.39 -26.32 -37.39
N VAL A 39 -12.27 -25.42 -36.97
CA VAL A 39 -11.92 -24.08 -36.49
C VAL A 39 -11.99 -24.08 -34.97
N ILE A 40 -10.88 -23.75 -34.32
CA ILE A 40 -10.79 -23.58 -32.88
C ILE A 40 -10.57 -22.09 -32.62
N GLY A 41 -11.45 -21.48 -31.84
CA GLY A 41 -11.37 -20.06 -31.50
C GLY A 41 -11.73 -19.82 -30.04
N SER A 42 -11.42 -18.65 -29.50
CA SER A 42 -11.88 -18.27 -28.16
C SER A 42 -13.40 -18.08 -28.15
N VAL A 43 -14.07 -18.50 -27.07
CA VAL A 43 -15.49 -18.22 -26.77
C VAL A 43 -15.66 -16.73 -26.45
N ARG A 44 -14.61 -16.12 -25.91
CA ARG A 44 -14.51 -14.68 -25.72
C ARG A 44 -13.68 -14.16 -26.88
N PRO A 45 -14.29 -13.71 -27.99
CA PRO A 45 -13.51 -12.98 -28.96
C PRO A 45 -12.83 -11.85 -28.18
N HIS A 46 -11.54 -11.62 -28.48
CA HIS A 46 -10.81 -10.43 -28.03
C HIS A 46 -10.16 -10.46 -26.63
N THR A 47 -10.13 -11.61 -25.96
CA THR A 47 -9.34 -11.78 -24.72
C THR A 47 -7.90 -12.19 -24.99
N THR A 48 -6.98 -11.23 -25.01
CA THR A 48 -5.53 -11.53 -25.02
C THR A 48 -4.89 -11.34 -23.65
N LEU A 49 -5.43 -10.44 -22.80
CA LEU A 49 -4.91 -10.15 -21.47
C LEU A 49 -6.04 -9.81 -20.49
N SER A 50 -6.21 -10.60 -19.42
CA SER A 50 -7.14 -10.29 -18.33
C SER A 50 -6.36 -9.89 -17.08
N ILE A 51 -6.41 -8.62 -16.70
CA ILE A 51 -5.97 -8.17 -15.38
C ILE A 51 -7.20 -8.24 -14.48
N SER A 52 -7.09 -9.00 -13.39
CA SER A 52 -8.18 -9.13 -12.41
C SER A 52 -7.69 -8.66 -11.05
N ASP A 53 -8.58 -8.03 -10.30
CA ASP A 53 -8.29 -7.58 -8.95
C ASP A 53 -8.12 -8.77 -8.00
N ALA A 54 -7.02 -8.81 -7.25
CA ALA A 54 -6.82 -9.78 -6.21
C ALA A 54 -7.63 -9.42 -4.95
N GLY A 55 -8.23 -10.41 -4.29
CA GLY A 55 -8.84 -10.24 -2.97
C GLY A 55 -10.07 -9.32 -2.91
N GLY A 56 -10.81 -9.18 -4.01
CA GLY A 56 -12.01 -8.32 -4.06
C GLY A 56 -11.72 -6.82 -4.20
N GLY A 57 -10.49 -6.46 -4.58
CA GLY A 57 -10.18 -5.08 -4.98
C GLY A 57 -10.99 -4.63 -6.19
N THR A 58 -11.03 -3.32 -6.43
CA THR A 58 -11.64 -2.72 -7.62
C THR A 58 -10.65 -1.80 -8.34
N SER A 59 -9.34 -2.01 -8.14
CA SER A 59 -8.29 -1.13 -8.68
C SER A 59 -8.18 -1.29 -10.19
N ALA A 60 -8.20 -2.53 -10.68
CA ALA A 60 -8.21 -2.81 -12.12
C ALA A 60 -9.51 -2.30 -12.76
N LEU A 61 -10.65 -2.49 -12.10
CA LEU A 61 -11.94 -1.92 -12.56
C LEU A 61 -11.95 -0.39 -12.58
N ALA A 62 -11.43 0.26 -11.53
CA ALA A 62 -11.36 1.71 -11.43
C ALA A 62 -10.43 2.33 -12.49
N LEU A 63 -9.41 1.58 -12.91
CA LEU A 63 -8.49 1.95 -13.98
C LEU A 63 -8.98 1.54 -15.38
N GLY A 64 -10.10 0.82 -15.49
CA GLY A 64 -10.64 0.36 -16.79
C GLY A 64 -9.89 -0.82 -17.41
N PHE A 65 -9.07 -1.55 -16.63
CA PHE A 65 -8.35 -2.75 -17.06
C PHE A 65 -9.09 -4.05 -16.71
N ALA A 66 -10.33 -3.97 -16.21
CA ALA A 66 -11.15 -5.14 -15.97
C ALA A 66 -11.43 -5.84 -17.30
N GLY A 67 -10.82 -7.01 -17.50
CA GLY A 67 -11.03 -7.79 -18.71
C GLY A 67 -12.51 -8.06 -19.00
N VAL A 68 -12.81 -8.20 -20.30
CA VAL A 68 -14.12 -8.42 -20.95
C VAL A 68 -15.34 -8.75 -20.08
N GLY A 69 -16.40 -7.98 -20.29
CA GLY A 69 -17.71 -8.13 -19.64
C GLY A 69 -18.18 -6.85 -18.94
N GLU A 70 -17.25 -5.93 -18.70
CA GLU A 70 -17.52 -4.62 -18.11
C GLU A 70 -17.52 -3.53 -19.18
N ALA A 71 -18.46 -2.59 -19.09
CA ALA A 71 -18.65 -1.52 -20.08
C ALA A 71 -17.42 -0.60 -20.24
N LYS A 72 -16.43 -0.66 -19.34
CA LYS A 72 -15.28 0.26 -19.24
C LYS A 72 -13.92 -0.39 -19.54
N ASP A 73 -13.88 -1.50 -20.27
CA ASP A 73 -12.60 -2.14 -20.66
C ASP A 73 -11.87 -1.36 -21.76
N VAL A 74 -10.66 -0.90 -21.45
CA VAL A 74 -9.77 -0.16 -22.38
C VAL A 74 -9.34 -1.04 -23.56
N PHE A 75 -9.18 -2.35 -23.39
CA PHE A 75 -8.75 -3.23 -24.48
C PHE A 75 -9.86 -3.50 -25.49
N ARG A 76 -11.11 -3.62 -25.02
CA ARG A 76 -12.30 -3.62 -25.91
C ARG A 76 -12.37 -2.32 -26.72
N LEU A 77 -12.08 -1.20 -26.07
CA LEU A 77 -12.00 0.11 -26.74
C LEU A 77 -10.84 0.22 -27.74
N LEU A 78 -9.72 -0.49 -27.57
CA LEU A 78 -8.66 -0.45 -28.58
C LEU A 78 -9.04 -1.25 -29.83
N GLU A 79 -9.84 -2.28 -29.66
CA GLU A 79 -10.24 -3.13 -30.75
C GLU A 79 -11.46 -2.64 -31.51
N GLU A 80 -12.48 -2.14 -30.80
CA GLU A 80 -13.57 -1.40 -31.45
C GLU A 80 -12.99 -0.24 -32.28
N ALA A 81 -11.86 0.35 -31.87
CA ALA A 81 -11.19 1.40 -32.62
C ALA A 81 -10.48 0.83 -33.85
N ALA A 82 -9.85 -0.34 -33.73
CA ALA A 82 -9.26 -1.02 -34.87
C ALA A 82 -10.32 -1.39 -35.93
N THR A 83 -11.48 -1.89 -35.51
CA THR A 83 -12.62 -2.18 -36.40
C THR A 83 -13.21 -0.92 -37.00
N ALA A 84 -13.44 0.13 -36.20
CA ALA A 84 -13.97 1.41 -36.69
C ALA A 84 -13.03 2.09 -37.69
N VAL A 85 -11.71 1.93 -37.53
CA VAL A 85 -10.71 2.39 -38.51
C VAL A 85 -10.83 1.62 -39.83
N ASP A 86 -11.03 0.31 -39.78
CA ASP A 86 -11.19 -0.53 -40.97
C ASP A 86 -12.51 -0.21 -41.72
N GLU A 87 -13.57 0.07 -40.95
CA GLU A 87 -14.90 0.44 -41.46
C GLU A 87 -15.03 1.93 -41.86
N ARG A 88 -13.99 2.75 -41.60
CA ARG A 88 -13.97 4.22 -41.80
C ARG A 88 -15.11 4.95 -41.09
N ASP A 89 -15.54 4.45 -39.93
CA ASP A 89 -16.56 5.09 -39.11
C ASP A 89 -15.95 6.18 -38.23
N THR A 90 -16.08 7.43 -38.69
CA THR A 90 -15.54 8.61 -38.02
C THR A 90 -16.28 8.99 -36.74
N ASP A 91 -17.54 8.60 -36.59
CA ASP A 91 -18.34 8.97 -35.42
C ASP A 91 -17.95 8.09 -34.23
N THR A 92 -17.87 6.77 -34.46
CA THR A 92 -17.38 5.81 -33.48
C THR A 92 -15.94 6.16 -33.05
N LEU A 93 -15.04 6.48 -34.00
CA LEU A 93 -13.69 6.92 -33.68
C LEU A 93 -13.62 8.13 -32.73
N ASN A 94 -14.48 9.13 -32.93
CA ASN A 94 -14.52 10.32 -32.08
C ASN A 94 -15.04 10.01 -30.66
N GLU A 95 -16.03 9.14 -30.53
CA GLU A 95 -16.52 8.68 -29.22
C GLU A 95 -15.44 7.89 -28.46
N MET A 96 -14.66 7.10 -29.19
CA MET A 96 -13.57 6.31 -28.61
C MET A 96 -12.41 7.16 -28.12
N ILE A 97 -12.03 8.19 -28.89
CA ILE A 97 -11.03 9.17 -28.46
C ILE A 97 -11.47 9.82 -27.15
N ARG A 98 -12.74 10.23 -27.03
CA ARG A 98 -13.27 10.80 -25.78
C ARG A 98 -13.19 9.82 -24.62
N SER A 99 -13.60 8.57 -24.83
CA SER A 99 -13.52 7.53 -23.79
C SER A 99 -12.08 7.25 -23.34
N PHE A 100 -11.12 7.27 -24.27
CA PHE A 100 -9.70 7.12 -23.93
C PHE A 100 -9.15 8.32 -23.15
N THR A 101 -9.53 9.54 -23.54
CA THR A 101 -9.22 10.75 -22.78
C THR A 101 -9.78 10.68 -21.36
N ASP A 102 -11.03 10.26 -21.18
CA ASP A 102 -11.64 10.06 -19.87
C ASP A 102 -10.87 9.04 -19.01
N ALA A 103 -10.41 7.94 -19.62
CA ALA A 103 -9.62 6.92 -18.92
C ALA A 103 -8.25 7.45 -18.47
N ILE A 104 -7.60 8.28 -19.32
CA ILE A 104 -6.37 8.98 -18.97
C ILE A 104 -6.61 9.93 -17.80
N GLU A 105 -7.66 10.75 -17.85
CA GLU A 105 -8.00 11.71 -16.80
C GLU A 105 -8.30 11.02 -15.46
N ARG A 106 -9.05 9.92 -15.49
CA ARG A 106 -9.30 9.10 -14.28
C ARG A 106 -8.00 8.56 -13.68
N THR A 107 -7.11 8.04 -14.53
CA THR A 107 -5.82 7.51 -14.09
C THR A 107 -4.93 8.61 -13.51
N ALA A 108 -4.88 9.78 -14.16
CA ALA A 108 -4.15 10.94 -13.69
C ALA A 108 -4.71 11.46 -12.35
N GLY A 109 -6.03 11.54 -12.21
CA GLY A 109 -6.71 11.93 -10.98
C GLY A 109 -6.41 10.98 -9.83
N MET A 110 -6.45 9.67 -10.07
CA MET A 110 -6.06 8.67 -9.07
C MET A 110 -4.60 8.83 -8.65
N ARG A 111 -3.66 8.98 -9.60
CA ARG A 111 -2.24 9.25 -9.28
C ARG A 111 -2.08 10.51 -8.43
N GLY A 112 -2.82 11.57 -8.74
CA GLY A 112 -2.86 12.81 -7.95
C GLY A 112 -3.34 12.58 -6.52
N ALA A 113 -4.40 11.80 -6.33
CA ALA A 113 -4.92 11.45 -5.02
C ALA A 113 -3.92 10.61 -4.19
N TYR A 114 -3.23 9.65 -4.81
CA TYR A 114 -2.14 8.91 -4.16
C TYR A 114 -0.97 9.83 -3.78
N GLY A 115 -0.58 10.75 -4.67
CA GLY A 115 0.46 11.74 -4.38
C GLY A 115 0.09 12.67 -3.22
N ALA A 116 -1.18 13.09 -3.13
CA ALA A 116 -1.67 13.90 -2.01
C ALA A 116 -1.62 13.12 -0.67
N ARG A 117 -2.04 11.84 -0.67
CA ARG A 117 -1.93 10.97 0.51
C ARG A 117 -0.48 10.74 0.93
N ALA A 118 0.41 10.49 -0.03
CA ALA A 118 1.84 10.35 0.24
C ALA A 118 2.42 11.63 0.88
N ARG A 119 2.07 12.80 0.34
CA ARG A 119 2.47 14.10 0.93
C ARG A 119 1.94 14.26 2.36
N GLN A 120 0.69 13.89 2.61
CA GLN A 120 0.10 13.96 3.94
C GLN A 120 0.86 13.08 4.94
N VAL A 121 1.22 11.85 4.55
CA VAL A 121 2.00 10.94 5.41
C VAL A 121 3.38 11.51 5.70
N LEU A 122 4.07 12.05 4.69
CA LEU A 122 5.38 12.68 4.86
C LEU A 122 5.29 13.89 5.81
N GLN A 123 4.29 14.75 5.64
CA GLN A 123 4.07 15.91 6.52
C GLN A 123 3.82 15.50 7.97
N VAL A 124 3.02 14.45 8.19
CA VAL A 124 2.78 13.92 9.55
C VAL A 124 4.06 13.35 10.14
N GLY A 125 4.87 12.66 9.33
CA GLY A 125 6.17 12.15 9.74
C GLY A 125 7.14 13.26 10.18
N GLU A 126 7.25 14.34 9.41
CA GLU A 126 8.06 15.50 9.78
C GLU A 126 7.55 16.18 11.06
N ASN A 127 6.23 16.36 11.19
CA ASN A 127 5.64 16.93 12.40
C ASN A 127 5.93 16.08 13.64
N LEU A 128 5.85 14.75 13.53
CA LEU A 128 6.18 13.83 14.62
C LEU A 128 7.67 13.90 15.00
N ALA A 129 8.56 14.01 14.02
CA ALA A 129 9.99 14.19 14.27
C ALA A 129 10.27 15.49 15.03
N ASN A 130 9.66 16.60 14.61
CA ASN A 130 9.77 17.89 15.30
C ASN A 130 9.22 17.81 16.73
N GLN A 131 8.06 17.19 16.93
CA GLN A 131 7.49 16.99 18.27
C GLN A 131 8.39 16.14 19.16
N ASN A 132 9.05 15.13 18.62
CA ASN A 132 9.98 14.31 19.38
C ASN A 132 11.19 15.13 19.86
N VAL A 133 11.76 15.98 19.01
CA VAL A 133 12.84 16.90 19.37
C VAL A 133 12.37 17.88 20.45
N ASP A 134 11.22 18.53 20.26
CA ASP A 134 10.67 19.48 21.23
C ASP A 134 10.39 18.84 22.60
N LEU A 135 9.86 17.62 22.62
CA LEU A 135 9.65 16.86 23.86
C LEU A 135 10.96 16.48 24.52
N THR A 136 11.98 16.11 23.74
CA THR A 136 13.31 15.79 24.26
C THR A 136 13.97 17.01 24.91
N ILE A 137 13.87 18.18 24.28
CA ILE A 137 14.38 19.44 24.83
C ILE A 137 13.66 19.77 26.15
N ARG A 138 12.32 19.70 26.17
CA ARG A 138 11.53 19.96 27.38
C ARG A 138 11.84 18.99 28.51
N LEU A 139 12.08 17.71 28.19
CA LEU A 139 12.47 16.73 29.19
C LEU A 139 13.85 17.05 29.78
N SER A 140 14.83 17.38 28.93
CA SER A 140 16.17 17.79 29.37
C SER A 140 16.10 19.03 30.27
N ASP A 141 15.35 20.07 29.88
CA ASP A 141 15.23 21.30 30.67
C ASP A 141 14.67 21.04 32.09
N VAL A 142 13.74 20.10 32.22
CA VAL A 142 13.16 19.71 33.52
C VAL A 142 14.15 18.87 34.32
N GLU A 143 14.78 17.86 33.72
CA GLU A 143 15.74 16.98 34.39
C GLU A 143 17.01 17.73 34.83
N ASP A 144 17.56 18.59 33.98
CA ASP A 144 18.77 19.38 34.26
C ASP A 144 18.55 20.35 35.44
N ALA A 145 17.37 20.97 35.52
CA ALA A 145 17.01 21.85 36.64
C ALA A 145 16.89 21.09 37.97
N ASP A 146 16.40 19.86 37.93
CA ASP A 146 16.28 19.00 39.11
C ASP A 146 17.65 18.46 39.57
N LEU A 147 18.54 18.09 38.65
CA LEU A 147 19.92 17.71 38.96
C LEU A 147 20.69 18.86 39.61
N ALA A 148 20.57 20.08 39.10
CA ALA A 148 21.20 21.26 39.70
C ALA A 148 20.69 21.51 41.13
N ARG A 149 19.38 21.37 41.37
CA ARG A 149 18.79 21.52 42.70
C ARG A 149 19.25 20.43 43.67
N ALA A 150 19.30 19.18 43.21
CA ALA A 150 19.79 18.06 44.00
C ALA A 150 21.27 18.25 44.39
N ALA A 151 22.11 18.72 43.47
CA ALA A 151 23.51 19.02 43.75
C ALA A 151 23.67 20.14 44.80
N VAL A 152 22.86 21.19 44.73
CA VAL A 152 22.88 22.28 45.72
C VAL A 152 22.45 21.78 47.11
N GLU A 153 21.39 20.99 47.20
CA GLU A 153 20.91 20.48 48.49
C GLU A 153 21.92 19.48 49.10
N LEU A 154 22.59 18.67 48.28
CA LEU A 154 23.68 17.80 48.71
C LEU A 154 24.85 18.61 49.28
N ALA A 155 25.35 19.62 48.55
CA ALA A 155 26.45 20.46 49.01
C ALA A 155 26.11 21.20 50.31
N LYS A 156 24.86 21.65 50.46
CA LYS A 156 24.35 22.25 51.70
C LYS A 156 24.33 21.23 52.84
N SER A 157 23.86 20.02 52.60
CA SER A 157 23.88 18.93 53.59
C SER A 157 25.31 18.61 54.04
N GLU A 158 26.27 18.54 53.11
CA GLU A 158 27.68 18.33 53.42
C GLU A 158 28.28 19.48 54.25
N ALA A 159 27.98 20.73 53.89
CA ALA A 159 28.44 21.89 54.65
C ALA A 159 27.91 21.88 56.09
N VAL A 160 26.61 21.60 56.27
CA VAL A 160 25.97 21.48 57.59
C VAL A 160 26.57 20.32 58.39
N TYR A 161 26.79 19.17 57.75
CA TYR A 161 27.42 18.01 58.39
C TYR A 161 28.84 18.33 58.88
N ASN A 162 29.67 18.94 58.03
CA ASN A 162 31.03 19.35 58.39
C ASN A 162 31.04 20.39 59.51
N ALA A 163 30.13 21.37 59.49
CA ALA A 163 29.99 22.36 60.55
C ALA A 163 29.58 21.71 61.89
N SER A 164 28.65 20.75 61.83
CA SER A 164 28.20 19.98 63.00
C SER A 164 29.33 19.14 63.58
N LEU A 165 30.12 18.47 62.73
CA LEU A 165 31.29 17.68 63.13
C LEU A 165 32.37 18.56 63.77
N ALA A 166 32.69 19.71 63.17
CA ALA A 166 33.65 20.67 63.70
C ALA A 166 33.22 21.26 65.04
N THR A 167 31.92 21.52 65.20
CA THR A 167 31.33 22.00 66.46
C THR A 167 31.37 20.91 67.52
N GLY A 168 31.02 19.68 67.17
CA GLY A 168 31.10 18.52 68.07
C GLY A 168 32.53 18.25 68.55
N THR A 169 33.51 18.30 67.66
CA THR A 169 34.94 18.15 68.04
C THR A 169 35.43 19.28 68.94
N ARG A 170 35.01 20.54 68.72
CA ARG A 170 35.33 21.65 69.64
C ARG A 170 34.68 21.52 71.02
N LEU A 171 33.42 21.04 71.07
CA LEU A 171 32.75 20.77 72.34
C LEU A 171 33.46 19.65 73.12
N LEU A 172 33.83 18.57 72.43
CA LEU A 172 34.56 17.45 73.03
C LEU A 172 35.93 17.90 73.57
N SER A 173 36.71 18.67 72.79
CA SER A 173 38.02 19.14 73.24
C SER A 173 37.96 20.11 74.42
N LEU A 174 36.97 21.01 74.46
CA LEU A 174 36.79 21.92 75.60
C LEU A 174 36.35 21.17 76.87
N SER A 175 35.48 20.16 76.74
CA SER A 175 35.01 19.36 77.88
C SER A 175 36.12 18.52 78.51
N LEU A 176 36.97 17.90 77.68
CA LEU A 176 38.11 17.11 78.15
C LEU A 176 39.17 18.01 78.79
N PHE A 177 39.44 19.19 78.23
CA PHE A 177 40.39 20.13 78.83
C PHE A 177 39.90 20.72 80.17
N ASN A 178 38.59 20.97 80.31
CA ASN A 178 38.01 21.41 81.58
C ASN A 178 37.93 20.31 82.64
N TYR A 179 37.95 19.03 82.25
CA TYR A 179 37.89 17.91 83.21
C TYR A 179 39.24 17.62 83.89
N ILE A 180 40.36 18.08 83.32
CA ILE A 180 41.74 17.80 83.81
C ILE A 180 42.30 19.01 84.61
N ARG A 181 41.47 20.02 84.90
CA ARG A 181 41.85 21.18 85.72
C ARG A 181 41.03 21.22 87.00
#